data_AF-A0A4P2UAE6-F1
#
_entry.id   AF-A0A4P2UAE6-F1
#
_cell.length_a   1.000
_cell.length_b   1.000
_cell.length_c   1.000
_cell.angle_alpha   90.00
_cell.angle_beta   90.00
_cell.angle_gamma   90.00
#
_symmetry.space_group_name_H-M   'P 1'
#
loop_
_entity.id
_entity.type
_entity.pdbx_description
1 polymer ?
#
loop_
_entity_poly.entity_id
_entity_poly.type
_entity_poly.pdbx_seq_one_letter_code
_entity_poly.pdbx_strand_id
1 'polypeptide(L)' 'MLAYVFPGQGAQFKGMGRDLFDEFGELIKKADHILGYSIKDLC' A
#
# COMPACT_ATOMS: atom_id res chain seq x y z
N MET A 1 -14.49 -11.28 21.67
CA MET A 1 -13.56 -10.17 21.44
C MET A 1 -12.94 -10.35 20.06
N LEU A 2 -12.94 -9.33 19.21
CA LEU A 2 -12.36 -9.37 17.88
C LEU A 2 -11.09 -8.53 17.87
N ALA A 3 -10.00 -9.06 17.30
CA ALA A 3 -8.75 -8.36 17.13
C ALA A 3 -8.35 -8.39 15.66
N TYR A 4 -7.90 -7.24 15.14
CA TYR A 4 -7.33 -7.12 13.81
C TYR A 4 -5.81 -7.09 13.94
N VAL A 5 -5.14 -7.93 13.15
CA VAL A 5 -3.68 -8.04 13.13
C VAL A 5 -3.21 -7.84 11.69
N PHE A 6 -2.07 -7.16 11.55
CA PHE A 6 -1.50 -6.82 10.25
C PHE A 6 -0.14 -7.52 10.09
N PRO A 7 0.18 -8.06 8.90
CA PRO A 7 1.44 -8.75 8.66
C PRO A 7 2.63 -7.79 8.71
N GLY A 8 3.80 -8.32 9.08
CA GLY A 8 5.06 -7.58 9.12
C GLY A 8 5.96 -7.85 7.91
N GLN A 9 7.26 -7.56 8.07
CA GLN A 9 8.29 -7.82 7.06
C GLN A 9 8.33 -9.30 6.66
N GLY A 10 8.46 -9.55 5.35
CA GLY A 10 8.56 -10.89 4.76
C GLY A 10 7.27 -11.36 4.08
N ALA A 11 6.14 -10.71 4.35
CA ALA A 11 4.86 -11.02 3.72
C ALA A 11 4.63 -10.30 2.38
N GLN A 12 5.48 -9.33 2.03
CA GLN A 12 5.33 -8.55 0.79
C GLN A 12 5.63 -9.40 -0.46
N PHE A 13 4.92 -9.10 -1.56
CA PHE A 13 5.13 -9.73 -2.86
C PHE A 13 4.87 -8.71 -3.99
N LYS A 14 5.42 -8.99 -5.19
CA LYS A 14 5.25 -8.11 -6.34
C LYS A 14 3.79 -8.08 -6.81
N GLY A 15 3.22 -6.89 -6.95
CA GLY A 15 1.83 -6.62 -7.27
C GLY A 15 0.89 -6.51 -6.06
N MET A 16 1.41 -6.51 -4.83
CA MET A 16 0.56 -6.33 -3.63
C MET A 16 -0.18 -4.98 -3.67
N GLY A 17 -1.43 -4.95 -3.24
CA GLY A 17 -2.23 -3.71 -3.18
C GLY A 17 -2.79 -3.21 -4.51
N ARG A 18 -2.55 -3.91 -5.64
CA ARG A 18 -2.96 -3.49 -6.99
C ARG A 18 -4.41 -2.99 -7.07
N ASP A 19 -5.36 -3.76 -6.53
CA ASP A 19 -6.79 -3.43 -6.63
C ASP A 19 -7.19 -2.30 -5.66
N LEU A 20 -6.41 -2.06 -4.61
CA LEU A 20 -6.68 -1.03 -3.60
C LEU A 20 -6.13 0.34 -3.99
N PHE A 21 -5.07 0.39 -4.81
CA PHE A 21 -4.46 1.67 -5.19
C PHE A 21 -5.45 2.57 -5.93
N ASP A 22 -6.29 1.99 -6.79
CA ASP A 22 -7.28 2.73 -7.58
C ASP A 22 -8.50 3.12 -6.72
N GLU A 23 -8.87 2.29 -5.74
CA GLU A 23 -9.96 2.58 -4.79
C GLU A 23 -9.59 3.73 -3.83
N PHE A 24 -8.32 3.79 -3.40
CA PHE A 24 -7.84 4.74 -2.38
C PHE A 24 -6.92 5.84 -2.93
N GLY A 25 -7.20 6.33 -4.15
CA GLY A 25 -6.31 7.23 -4.89
C GLY A 25 -5.81 8.47 -4.13
N GLU A 26 -6.62 9.08 -3.26
CA GLU A 26 -6.18 10.25 -2.47
C GLU A 26 -5.13 9.88 -1.41
N LEU A 27 -5.23 8.70 -0.79
CA LEU A 27 -4.21 8.21 0.14
C LEU A 27 -2.92 7.87 -0.62
N ILE A 28 -3.04 7.32 -1.83
CA ILE A 28 -1.89 6.98 -2.68
C ILE A 28 -1.14 8.23 -3.12
N LYS A 29 -1.84 9.26 -3.62
CA LYS A 29 -1.22 10.55 -3.96
C LYS A 29 -0.47 11.17 -2.78
N LYS A 30 -1.04 11.10 -1.58
CA LYS A 30 -0.40 11.58 -0.36
C LYS A 30 0.87 10.77 -0.03
N ALA A 31 0.81 9.45 -0.16
CA ALA A 31 1.98 8.59 0.05
C ALA A 31 3.09 8.91 -0.96
N ASP A 32 2.76 9.02 -2.25
CA ASP A 32 3.71 9.32 -3.32
C ASP A 32 4.40 10.68 -3.09
N HIS A 33 3.64 11.70 -2.68
CA HIS A 33 4.22 13.01 -2.34
C HIS A 33 5.21 12.93 -1.16
N ILE A 34 4.91 12.13 -0.13
CA ILE A 34 5.78 11.98 1.04
C ILE A 34 7.03 11.17 0.69
N LEU A 35 6.88 10.12 -0.10
CA LEU A 35 7.96 9.20 -0.48
C LEU A 35 8.85 9.74 -1.60
N GLY A 36 8.32 10.62 -2.45
CA GLY A 36 9.01 11.13 -3.64
C GLY A 36 9.04 10.15 -4.81
N TYR A 37 8.28 9.06 -4.76
CA TYR A 37 8.13 8.06 -5.82
C TYR A 37 6.76 7.38 -5.74
N SER A 38 6.34 6.73 -6.83
CA SER A 38 5.07 5.99 -6.91
C SER A 38 5.14 4.69 -6.10
N ILE A 39 4.32 4.59 -5.04
CA ILE A 39 4.21 3.35 -4.26
C ILE A 39 3.58 2.22 -5.10
N LYS A 40 2.70 2.56 -6.05
CA LYS A 40 2.09 1.60 -6.98
C LYS A 40 3.11 0.97 -7.92
N ASP A 41 4.16 1.70 -8.31
CA ASP A 41 5.23 1.15 -9.16
C ASP A 41 6.22 0.29 -8.36
N LEU A 42 6.40 0.60 -7.06
CA LEU A 42 7.26 -0.18 -6.17
C LEU A 42 6.66 -1.57 -5.87
N CYS A 43 5.37 -1.60 -5.53
CA CYS A 43 4.65 -2.79 -5.08
C CYS A 43 4.32 -3.74 -6.24
#